data_AF-R1DTP3-F1
#
_entry.id   AF-R1DTP3-F1
#
_cell.length_a   1.000
_cell.length_b   1.000
_cell.length_c   1.000
_cell.angle_alpha   90.00
_cell.angle_beta   90.00
_cell.angle_gamma   90.00
#
_symmetry.space_group_name_H-M   'P 1'
#
loop_
_entity.id
_entity.type
_entity.pdbx_description
1 polymer ?
#
loop_
_entity_poly.entity_id
_entity_poly.type
_entity_poly.pdbx_seq_one_letter_code
_entity_poly.pdbx_strand_id
1 'polypeptide(L)'
;MGSAIYDALYQGPEVISMNMTPVQIVYSSLFARWAWVVQPRNLMLFFCHVSNVLAQSNQLRRAFEYQVEQGKADEVRAVGMQAGAGAVGLAALVMAGPRMQAAMVAMSIPGISSFAGAANGPFTVHFWAPMSKWLISGAQCPPARANFLDLERPVEKISIAQMSALTVTGFFFMPYALLVTPINYVLCSVNIALFGSSAWHLGRKVKADFLS
;
A
#
# COMPACT_ATOMS: atom_id res chain seq x y z
N MET A 1 0.94 -2.72 12.34
CA MET A 1 -0.22 -2.14 13.06
C MET A 1 0.12 -0.90 13.88
N GLY A 2 1.38 -0.66 14.27
CA GLY A 2 1.68 0.37 15.27
C GLY A 2 1.54 1.83 14.83
N SER A 3 1.96 2.19 13.61
CA SER A 3 2.14 3.62 13.29
C SER A 3 0.84 4.43 13.25
N ALA A 4 -0.19 3.99 12.53
CA ALA A 4 -1.44 4.76 12.43
C ALA A 4 -2.20 4.89 13.76
N ILE A 5 -2.13 3.86 14.61
CA ILE A 5 -2.73 3.90 15.96
C ILE A 5 -1.89 4.80 16.87
N TYR A 6 -0.57 4.69 16.81
CA TYR A 6 0.35 5.55 17.55
C TYR A 6 0.15 7.03 17.17
N ASP A 7 0.08 7.33 15.87
CA ASP A 7 -0.17 8.69 15.37
C ASP A 7 -1.53 9.19 15.87
N ALA A 8 -2.54 8.32 15.91
CA ALA A 8 -3.85 8.69 16.40
C ALA A 8 -3.90 9.04 17.89
N LEU A 9 -3.01 8.47 18.70
CA LEU A 9 -2.97 8.66 20.14
C LEU A 9 -1.99 9.75 20.58
N TYR A 10 -0.88 9.92 19.86
CA TYR A 10 0.27 10.72 20.33
C TYR A 10 0.65 11.88 19.41
N GLN A 11 0.13 11.94 18.19
CA GLN A 11 0.48 13.00 17.23
C GLN A 11 -0.69 13.97 17.03
N GLY A 12 -0.36 15.25 16.86
CA GLY A 12 -1.32 16.31 16.54
C GLY A 12 -1.85 16.22 15.10
N PRO A 13 -2.97 16.89 14.77
CA PRO A 13 -3.54 16.85 13.43
C PRO A 13 -2.65 17.48 12.34
N GLU A 14 -1.70 18.35 12.72
CA GLU A 14 -0.80 19.09 11.82
C GLU A 14 0.20 18.21 11.05
N VAL A 15 0.56 17.03 11.59
CA VAL A 15 1.46 16.08 10.94
C VAL A 15 0.73 15.13 9.97
N ILE A 16 -0.61 15.12 10.00
CA ILE A 16 -1.42 14.22 9.17
C ILE A 16 -1.49 14.76 7.74
N SER A 17 -1.10 13.94 6.77
CA SER A 17 -1.16 14.31 5.36
C SER A 17 -2.56 14.08 4.77
N MET A 18 -3.19 15.16 4.31
CA MET A 18 -4.48 15.17 3.62
C MET A 18 -4.50 14.31 2.35
N ASN A 19 -3.38 14.21 1.64
CA ASN A 19 -3.28 13.47 0.38
C ASN A 19 -2.90 11.99 0.60
N MET A 20 -2.09 11.69 1.61
CA MET A 20 -1.62 10.32 1.84
C MET A 20 -2.63 9.48 2.64
N THR A 21 -3.35 10.10 3.56
CA THR A 21 -4.28 9.37 4.45
C THR A 21 -5.40 8.67 3.66
N PRO A 22 -6.08 9.31 2.69
CA PRO A 22 -7.05 8.62 1.84
C PRO A 22 -6.45 7.47 1.02
N VAL A 23 -5.24 7.64 0.48
CA VAL A 23 -4.52 6.60 -0.27
C VAL A 23 -4.27 5.38 0.62
N GLN A 24 -3.85 5.61 1.86
CA GLN A 24 -3.58 4.54 2.83
C GLN A 24 -4.86 3.80 3.28
N ILE A 25 -6.01 4.49 3.31
CA ILE A 25 -7.32 3.87 3.59
C ILE A 25 -7.69 2.91 2.47
N VAL A 26 -7.58 3.34 1.21
CA VAL A 26 -7.85 2.49 0.04
C VAL A 26 -6.89 1.30 0.00
N TYR A 27 -5.60 1.56 0.19
CA TYR A 27 -4.57 0.54 0.29
C TYR A 27 -4.89 -0.52 1.36
N SER A 28 -5.20 -0.08 2.58
CA SER A 28 -5.53 -0.99 3.67
C SER A 28 -6.81 -1.78 3.40
N SER A 29 -7.80 -1.16 2.75
CA SER A 29 -9.05 -1.84 2.37
C SER A 29 -8.81 -2.96 1.34
N LEU A 30 -7.94 -2.73 0.35
CA LEU A 30 -7.53 -3.76 -0.61
C LEU A 30 -6.85 -4.95 0.08
N PHE A 31 -5.93 -4.68 1.00
CA PHE A 31 -5.24 -5.74 1.74
C PHE A 31 -6.13 -6.48 2.73
N ALA A 32 -7.09 -5.80 3.37
CA ALA A 32 -8.11 -6.46 4.18
C ALA A 32 -8.92 -7.44 3.31
N ARG A 33 -9.40 -6.99 2.15
CA ARG A 33 -10.13 -7.87 1.22
C ARG A 33 -9.26 -9.04 0.76
N TRP A 34 -8.00 -8.79 0.40
CA TRP A 34 -7.05 -9.84 0.01
C TRP A 34 -6.86 -10.89 1.10
N ALA A 35 -6.62 -10.46 2.35
CA ALA A 35 -6.38 -11.34 3.49
C ALA A 35 -7.61 -12.23 3.82
N TRP A 36 -8.81 -11.73 3.51
CA TRP A 36 -10.06 -12.48 3.65
C TRP A 36 -10.26 -13.56 2.59
N VAL A 37 -9.85 -13.31 1.34
CA VAL A 37 -10.12 -14.23 0.21
C VAL A 37 -8.98 -15.19 -0.08
N VAL A 38 -7.73 -14.81 0.22
CA VAL A 38 -6.54 -15.64 0.03
C VAL A 38 -6.64 -16.94 0.81
N GLN A 39 -6.10 -18.03 0.27
CA GLN A 39 -6.05 -19.33 0.93
C GLN A 39 -4.60 -19.74 1.24
N PRO A 40 -4.29 -20.23 2.45
CA PRO A 40 -5.16 -20.22 3.64
C PRO A 40 -5.47 -18.79 4.10
N ARG A 41 -6.66 -18.59 4.68
CA ARG A 41 -7.16 -17.28 5.10
C ARG A 41 -6.30 -16.70 6.23
N ASN A 42 -5.90 -15.43 6.10
CA ASN A 42 -5.06 -14.77 7.10
C ASN A 42 -5.87 -13.74 7.91
N LEU A 43 -6.50 -14.20 9.00
CA LEU A 43 -7.37 -13.36 9.83
C LEU A 43 -6.60 -12.27 10.59
N MET A 44 -5.38 -12.56 11.04
CA MET A 44 -4.55 -11.57 11.73
C MET A 44 -4.24 -10.39 10.81
N LEU A 45 -3.87 -10.68 9.55
CA LEU A 45 -3.64 -9.64 8.55
C LEU A 45 -4.93 -8.89 8.20
N PHE A 46 -6.06 -9.59 8.11
CA PHE A 46 -7.36 -8.95 7.91
C PHE A 46 -7.67 -7.92 9.01
N PHE A 47 -7.64 -8.34 10.28
CA PHE A 47 -7.90 -7.44 11.40
C PHE A 47 -6.88 -6.32 11.48
N CYS A 48 -5.61 -6.60 11.16
CA CYS A 48 -4.56 -5.59 11.05
C CYS A 48 -4.95 -4.44 10.13
N HIS A 49 -5.40 -4.78 8.92
CA HIS A 49 -5.80 -3.77 7.95
C HIS A 49 -7.12 -3.10 8.28
N VAL A 50 -8.08 -3.81 8.87
CA VAL A 50 -9.34 -3.21 9.34
C VAL A 50 -9.06 -2.16 10.42
N SER A 51 -8.25 -2.47 11.43
CA SER A 51 -7.89 -1.47 12.45
C SER A 51 -7.13 -0.28 11.86
N ASN A 52 -6.27 -0.49 10.86
CA ASN A 52 -5.59 0.60 10.15
C ASN A 52 -6.60 1.51 9.40
N VAL A 53 -7.60 0.93 8.74
CA VAL A 53 -8.67 1.70 8.08
C VAL A 53 -9.39 2.57 9.10
N LEU A 54 -9.79 2.02 10.24
CA LEU A 54 -10.48 2.78 11.29
C LEU A 54 -9.62 3.92 11.85
N ALA A 55 -8.35 3.62 12.17
CA ALA A 55 -7.43 4.62 12.68
C ALA A 55 -7.22 5.76 11.66
N GLN A 56 -6.98 5.43 10.39
CA GLN A 56 -6.76 6.42 9.34
C GLN A 56 -8.01 7.21 8.98
N SER A 57 -9.21 6.61 9.04
CA SER A 57 -10.46 7.36 8.90
C SER A 57 -10.61 8.41 10.00
N ASN A 58 -10.27 8.06 11.25
CA ASN A 58 -10.25 9.03 12.33
C ASN A 58 -9.17 10.11 12.13
N GLN A 59 -7.97 9.74 11.65
CA GLN A 59 -6.93 10.71 11.29
C GLN A 59 -7.38 11.65 10.20
N LEU A 60 -8.07 11.15 9.17
CA LEU A 60 -8.58 11.96 8.08
C LEU A 60 -9.60 12.99 8.57
N ARG A 61 -10.53 12.57 9.43
CA ARG A 61 -11.49 13.47 10.09
C ARG A 61 -10.76 14.58 10.87
N ARG A 62 -9.81 14.22 11.73
CA ARG A 62 -9.01 15.17 12.52
C ARG A 62 -8.25 16.16 11.62
N ALA A 63 -7.67 15.67 10.52
CA ALA A 63 -6.96 16.52 9.57
C ALA A 63 -7.92 17.49 8.85
N PHE A 64 -9.12 17.04 8.49
CA PHE A 64 -10.12 17.88 7.82
C PHE A 64 -10.58 19.00 8.73
N GLU A 65 -10.94 18.67 9.98
CA GLU A 65 -11.33 19.64 11.01
C GLU A 65 -10.24 20.71 11.18
N TYR A 66 -8.99 20.28 11.36
CA TYR A 66 -7.86 21.19 11.52
C TYR A 66 -7.62 22.12 10.31
N GLN A 67 -7.68 21.60 9.08
CA GLN A 67 -7.48 22.45 7.90
C GLN A 67 -8.63 23.45 7.71
N VAL A 68 -9.87 23.09 8.08
CA VAL A 68 -11.00 24.03 8.09
C VAL A 68 -10.76 25.15 9.11
N GLU A 69 -10.31 24.83 10.32
CA GLU A 69 -9.98 25.81 11.36
C GLU A 69 -8.86 26.77 10.92
N GLN A 70 -7.91 26.28 10.12
CA GLN A 70 -6.84 27.10 9.50
C GLN A 70 -7.30 27.93 8.29
N GLY A 71 -8.61 27.98 8.01
CA GLY A 71 -9.18 28.75 6.90
C GLY A 71 -9.02 28.10 5.52
N LYS A 72 -8.62 26.83 5.45
CA LYS A 72 -8.38 26.09 4.19
C LYS A 72 -9.53 25.17 3.80
N ALA A 73 -10.77 25.64 4.00
CA ALA A 73 -11.97 24.86 3.72
C ALA A 73 -12.06 24.43 2.24
N ASP A 74 -11.60 25.27 1.31
CA ASP A 74 -11.60 24.95 -0.12
C ASP A 74 -10.64 23.79 -0.47
N GLU A 75 -9.48 23.70 0.19
CA GLU A 75 -8.55 22.57 0.01
C GLU A 75 -9.19 21.26 0.51
N VAL A 76 -9.85 21.30 1.67
CA VAL A 76 -10.57 20.14 2.22
C VAL A 76 -11.69 19.70 1.29
N ARG A 77 -12.45 20.65 0.73
CA ARG A 77 -13.51 20.37 -0.23
C ARG A 77 -12.96 19.77 -1.52
N ALA A 78 -11.84 20.28 -2.03
CA ALA A 78 -11.18 19.73 -3.21
C ALA A 78 -10.74 18.29 -2.99
N VAL A 79 -10.09 17.99 -1.86
CA VAL A 79 -9.70 16.62 -1.48
C VAL A 79 -10.92 15.73 -1.33
N GLY A 80 -11.99 16.21 -0.70
CA GLY A 80 -13.26 15.49 -0.57
C GLY A 80 -13.91 15.17 -1.92
N MET A 81 -13.91 16.11 -2.86
CA MET A 81 -14.40 15.91 -4.23
C MET A 81 -13.53 14.89 -4.98
N GLN A 82 -12.21 14.97 -4.88
CA GLN A 82 -11.30 13.99 -5.49
C GLN A 82 -11.51 12.58 -4.93
N ALA A 83 -11.65 12.46 -3.62
CA ALA A 83 -11.95 11.18 -2.97
C ALA A 83 -13.31 10.62 -3.41
N GLY A 84 -14.34 11.47 -3.50
CA GLY A 84 -15.67 11.10 -4.00
C GLY A 84 -15.63 10.62 -5.45
N ALA A 85 -14.99 11.38 -6.34
CA ALA A 85 -14.81 10.99 -7.74
C ALA A 85 -14.02 9.68 -7.89
N GLY A 86 -12.95 9.51 -7.10
CA GLY A 86 -12.17 8.29 -7.06
C GLY A 86 -12.99 7.08 -6.59
N ALA A 87 -13.83 7.25 -5.56
CA ALA A 87 -14.71 6.19 -5.07
C ALA A 87 -15.77 5.78 -6.11
N VAL A 88 -16.37 6.75 -6.81
CA VAL A 88 -17.32 6.49 -7.91
C VAL A 88 -16.63 5.75 -9.06
N GLY A 89 -15.44 6.21 -9.48
CA GLY A 89 -14.65 5.56 -10.52
C GLY A 89 -14.28 4.11 -10.15
N LEU A 90 -13.83 3.89 -8.92
CA LEU A 90 -13.51 2.55 -8.42
C LEU A 90 -14.76 1.66 -8.37
N ALA A 91 -15.89 2.17 -7.89
CA ALA A 91 -17.15 1.43 -7.85
C ALA A 91 -17.60 1.03 -9.27
N ALA A 92 -17.51 1.95 -10.23
CA ALA A 92 -17.81 1.66 -11.64
C ALA A 92 -16.89 0.56 -12.20
N LEU A 93 -15.58 0.62 -11.92
CA LEU A 93 -14.63 -0.40 -12.33
C LEU A 93 -14.91 -1.77 -11.69
N VAL A 94 -15.29 -1.80 -10.41
CA VAL A 94 -15.66 -3.04 -9.72
C VAL A 94 -16.93 -3.65 -10.31
N MET A 95 -17.95 -2.84 -10.60
CA MET A 95 -19.20 -3.31 -11.21
C MET A 95 -19.03 -3.75 -12.67
N ALA A 96 -18.18 -3.06 -13.44
CA ALA A 96 -17.87 -3.40 -14.82
C ALA A 96 -16.85 -4.54 -14.95
N GLY A 97 -16.03 -4.76 -13.91
CA GLY A 97 -14.90 -5.69 -13.91
C GLY A 97 -15.21 -7.09 -14.45
N PRO A 98 -16.25 -7.79 -13.94
CA PRO A 98 -16.59 -9.12 -14.43
C PRO A 98 -16.97 -9.14 -15.92
N ARG A 99 -17.65 -8.10 -16.41
CA ARG A 99 -18.04 -8.00 -17.82
C ARG A 99 -16.83 -7.72 -18.71
N MET A 100 -15.94 -6.83 -18.28
CA MET A 100 -14.69 -6.54 -18.98
C MET A 100 -13.77 -7.77 -19.02
N GLN A 101 -13.66 -8.49 -17.90
CA GLN A 101 -12.90 -9.73 -17.81
C GLN A 101 -13.45 -10.77 -18.80
N ALA A 102 -14.76 -11.01 -18.79
CA ALA A 102 -15.40 -11.94 -19.70
C ALA A 102 -15.17 -11.57 -21.17
N ALA A 103 -15.28 -10.28 -21.51
CA ALA A 103 -15.00 -9.79 -22.85
C ALA A 103 -13.53 -10.03 -23.27
N MET A 104 -12.57 -9.73 -22.40
CA MET A 104 -11.13 -9.96 -22.69
C MET A 104 -10.77 -11.43 -22.81
N VAL A 105 -11.42 -12.30 -22.02
CA VAL A 105 -11.26 -13.76 -22.16
C VAL A 105 -11.88 -14.23 -23.48
N ALA A 106 -13.03 -13.70 -23.87
CA ALA A 106 -13.73 -14.09 -25.11
C ALA A 106 -12.97 -13.71 -26.39
N MET A 107 -12.11 -12.67 -26.36
CA MET A 107 -11.26 -12.28 -27.49
C MET A 107 -10.34 -13.41 -27.97
N SER A 108 -10.08 -14.43 -27.13
CA SER A 108 -9.26 -15.61 -27.45
C SER A 108 -7.86 -15.27 -27.99
N ILE A 109 -7.33 -14.10 -27.63
CA ILE A 109 -5.98 -13.68 -27.97
C ILE A 109 -5.04 -14.31 -26.94
N PRO A 110 -4.08 -15.15 -27.37
CA PRO A 110 -3.10 -15.75 -26.46
C PRO A 110 -2.39 -14.68 -25.60
N GLY A 111 -2.21 -14.96 -24.32
CA GLY A 111 -1.63 -14.00 -23.38
C GLY A 111 -2.63 -13.01 -22.80
N ILE A 112 -3.42 -12.30 -23.62
CA ILE A 112 -4.45 -11.36 -23.13
C ILE A 112 -5.54 -12.13 -22.39
N SER A 113 -6.11 -13.16 -23.01
CA SER A 113 -7.19 -13.94 -22.41
C SER A 113 -6.71 -14.74 -21.19
N SER A 114 -5.48 -15.27 -21.24
CA SER A 114 -4.86 -15.96 -20.10
C SER A 114 -4.60 -15.02 -18.92
N PHE A 115 -4.05 -13.83 -19.17
CA PHE A 115 -3.79 -12.84 -18.13
C PHE A 115 -5.08 -12.29 -17.52
N ALA A 116 -6.07 -11.95 -18.35
CA ALA A 116 -7.37 -11.47 -17.90
C ALA A 116 -8.12 -12.53 -17.07
N GLY A 117 -8.07 -13.81 -17.47
CA GLY A 117 -8.73 -14.92 -16.78
C GLY A 117 -7.99 -15.46 -15.56
N ALA A 118 -6.74 -15.08 -15.32
CA ALA A 118 -5.93 -15.63 -14.24
C ALA A 118 -6.52 -15.29 -12.85
N ALA A 119 -6.41 -16.23 -11.90
CA ALA A 119 -6.88 -16.05 -10.52
C ALA A 119 -6.14 -14.93 -9.77
N ASN A 120 -4.93 -14.60 -10.21
CA ASN A 120 -4.14 -13.45 -9.75
C ASN A 120 -4.02 -12.35 -10.83
N GLY A 121 -4.93 -12.36 -11.81
CA GLY A 121 -4.98 -11.42 -12.93
C GLY A 121 -5.58 -10.07 -12.57
N PRO A 122 -5.61 -9.12 -13.53
CA PRO A 122 -5.88 -7.70 -13.29
C PRO A 122 -7.33 -7.39 -12.89
N PHE A 123 -8.21 -8.38 -12.88
CA PHE A 123 -9.60 -8.24 -12.42
C PHE A 123 -9.80 -8.75 -10.99
N THR A 124 -8.72 -9.05 -10.27
CA THR A 124 -8.76 -9.66 -8.94
C THR A 124 -8.03 -8.82 -7.90
N VAL A 125 -8.45 -8.96 -6.63
CA VAL A 125 -7.74 -8.34 -5.50
C VAL A 125 -6.33 -8.93 -5.31
N HIS A 126 -6.10 -10.16 -5.78
CA HIS A 126 -4.79 -10.80 -5.77
C HIS A 126 -3.78 -10.03 -6.63
N PHE A 127 -4.21 -9.35 -7.69
CA PHE A 127 -3.34 -8.45 -8.43
C PHE A 127 -3.20 -7.09 -7.74
N TRP A 128 -4.31 -6.42 -7.47
CA TRP A 128 -4.31 -5.02 -7.06
C TRP A 128 -3.78 -4.76 -5.66
N ALA A 129 -3.99 -5.66 -4.70
CA ALA A 129 -3.43 -5.47 -3.36
C ALA A 129 -1.89 -5.41 -3.43
N PRO A 130 -1.16 -6.41 -3.95
CA PRO A 130 0.28 -6.29 -4.17
C PRO A 130 0.69 -5.14 -5.09
N MET A 131 0.02 -4.95 -6.23
CA MET A 131 0.36 -3.88 -7.18
C MET A 131 0.23 -2.48 -6.61
N SER A 132 -0.70 -2.25 -5.67
CA SER A 132 -0.83 -0.95 -5.02
C SER A 132 0.45 -0.51 -4.31
N LYS A 133 1.28 -1.45 -3.84
CA LYS A 133 2.60 -1.14 -3.28
C LYS A 133 3.53 -0.56 -4.34
N TRP A 134 3.59 -1.16 -5.54
CA TRP A 134 4.36 -0.62 -6.67
C TRP A 134 3.82 0.73 -7.15
N LEU A 135 2.50 0.92 -7.16
CA LEU A 135 1.90 2.20 -7.56
C LEU A 135 2.19 3.33 -6.56
N ILE A 136 2.03 3.07 -5.26
CA ILE A 136 2.43 4.01 -4.20
C ILE A 136 3.95 4.24 -4.28
N SER A 137 4.71 3.19 -4.61
CA SER A 137 6.14 3.34 -4.83
C SER A 137 6.53 4.05 -6.14
N GLY A 138 5.67 4.09 -7.15
CA GLY A 138 5.95 4.83 -8.39
C GLY A 138 5.45 6.27 -8.33
N ALA A 139 4.30 6.49 -7.71
CA ALA A 139 3.59 7.76 -7.69
C ALA A 139 4.14 8.76 -6.64
N GLN A 140 4.78 8.28 -5.57
CA GLN A 140 5.42 9.13 -4.55
C GLN A 140 6.81 9.68 -4.99
N CYS A 141 6.97 10.10 -6.24
CA CYS A 141 8.13 10.92 -6.66
C CYS A 141 7.84 12.41 -6.37
N PRO A 142 7.92 12.80 -5.08
CA PRO A 142 8.86 13.84 -4.66
C PRO A 142 9.87 13.29 -3.62
N PRO A 143 11.03 13.94 -3.41
CA PRO A 143 12.26 13.36 -2.85
C PRO A 143 12.27 13.06 -1.33
N ALA A 144 11.14 12.72 -0.70
CA ALA A 144 11.03 12.77 0.76
C ALA A 144 10.44 11.55 1.49
N ARG A 145 9.92 10.51 0.83
CA ARG A 145 9.28 9.40 1.58
C ARG A 145 9.60 8.01 1.03
N ALA A 146 10.40 7.30 1.82
CA ALA A 146 10.71 5.86 1.84
C ALA A 146 9.93 5.04 0.81
N ASN A 147 10.63 4.80 -0.29
CA ASN A 147 10.12 4.19 -1.47
C ASN A 147 11.09 3.08 -1.90
N PHE A 148 10.64 2.01 -2.56
CA PHE A 148 11.56 0.99 -3.07
C PHE A 148 12.63 1.59 -4.00
N LEU A 149 12.35 2.78 -4.54
CA LEU A 149 13.20 3.53 -5.45
C LEU A 149 13.97 4.68 -4.78
N ASP A 150 13.74 4.96 -3.49
CA ASP A 150 14.47 6.01 -2.73
C ASP A 150 15.80 5.47 -2.18
N LEU A 151 16.61 4.87 -3.05
CA LEU A 151 17.85 4.18 -2.67
C LEU A 151 18.95 5.13 -2.21
N GLU A 152 18.79 6.43 -2.42
CA GLU A 152 19.75 7.50 -2.13
C GLU A 152 19.43 8.26 -0.85
N ARG A 153 18.44 7.82 -0.06
CA ARG A 153 18.11 8.44 1.22
C ARG A 153 19.37 8.66 2.09
N PRO A 154 19.57 9.87 2.64
CA PRO A 154 20.70 10.20 3.51
C PRO A 154 20.78 9.27 4.72
N VAL A 155 21.97 8.83 5.08
CA VAL A 155 22.19 7.80 6.11
C VAL A 155 21.77 8.26 7.52
N GLU A 156 21.78 9.56 7.77
CA GLU A 156 21.37 10.18 9.03
C GLU A 156 19.85 10.04 9.25
N LYS A 157 19.08 9.89 8.16
CA LYS A 157 17.62 9.71 8.19
C LYS A 157 17.19 8.24 8.16
N ILE A 158 18.13 7.30 8.22
CA ILE A 158 17.88 5.86 8.18
C ILE A 158 17.90 5.33 9.61
N SER A 159 16.80 4.71 10.04
CA SER A 159 16.72 4.00 11.32
C SER A 159 17.17 2.54 11.14
N ILE A 160 18.18 2.11 11.91
CA ILE A 160 18.66 0.72 11.92
C ILE A 160 17.52 -0.22 12.28
N ALA A 161 16.83 0.04 13.40
CA ALA A 161 15.73 -0.80 13.87
C ALA A 161 14.63 -0.97 12.81
N GLN A 162 14.25 0.14 12.15
CA GLN A 162 13.24 0.10 11.10
C GLN A 162 13.72 -0.71 9.88
N MET A 163 14.95 -0.45 9.40
CA MET A 163 15.45 -1.16 8.22
C MET A 163 15.68 -2.63 8.50
N SER A 164 16.22 -3.01 9.66
CA SER A 164 16.34 -4.41 10.07
C SER A 164 14.99 -5.12 10.09
N ALA A 165 13.96 -4.50 10.68
CA ALA A 165 12.62 -5.07 10.69
C ALA A 165 12.05 -5.26 9.27
N LEU A 166 12.26 -4.28 8.38
CA LEU A 166 11.80 -4.35 6.99
C LEU A 166 12.57 -5.40 6.18
N THR A 167 13.87 -5.53 6.38
CA THR A 167 14.70 -6.56 5.74
C THR A 167 14.25 -7.96 6.13
N VAL A 168 14.09 -8.20 7.43
CA VAL A 168 13.59 -9.48 7.94
C VAL A 168 12.18 -9.77 7.41
N THR A 169 11.30 -8.76 7.39
CA THR A 169 9.95 -8.89 6.82
C THR A 169 10.00 -9.29 5.34
N GLY A 170 10.75 -8.56 4.51
CA GLY A 170 10.87 -8.89 3.08
C GLY A 170 11.41 -10.30 2.85
N PHE A 171 12.37 -10.73 3.68
CA PHE A 171 12.92 -12.09 3.62
C PHE A 171 11.88 -13.17 3.93
N PHE A 172 11.14 -13.05 5.02
CA PHE A 172 10.16 -14.06 5.41
C PHE A 172 8.93 -14.11 4.48
N PHE A 173 8.49 -12.96 3.98
CA PHE A 173 7.26 -12.90 3.19
C PHE A 173 7.49 -13.20 1.70
N MET A 174 8.74 -13.25 1.20
CA MET A 174 9.00 -13.65 -0.20
C MET A 174 8.59 -15.11 -0.50
N PRO A 175 8.95 -16.16 0.27
CA PRO A 175 8.47 -17.52 0.01
C PRO A 175 6.97 -17.66 0.31
N TYR A 176 6.46 -16.92 1.30
CA TYR A 176 5.04 -16.95 1.65
C TYR A 176 4.14 -16.58 0.45
N ALA A 177 4.59 -15.64 -0.40
CA ALA A 177 3.89 -15.24 -1.61
C ALA A 177 3.71 -16.39 -2.64
N LEU A 178 4.53 -17.44 -2.53
CA LEU A 178 4.48 -18.64 -3.37
C LEU A 178 3.70 -19.80 -2.72
N LEU A 179 3.37 -19.69 -1.43
CA LEU A 179 2.59 -20.69 -0.69
C LEU A 179 1.10 -20.38 -0.64
N VAL A 180 0.73 -19.12 -0.85
CA VAL A 180 -0.68 -18.71 -0.93
C VAL A 180 -1.32 -19.21 -2.21
N THR A 181 -2.62 -19.48 -2.14
CA THR A 181 -3.47 -19.83 -3.28
C THR A 181 -4.42 -18.66 -3.56
N PRO A 182 -4.41 -18.12 -4.80
CA PRO A 182 -3.49 -18.44 -5.89
C PRO A 182 -2.06 -17.92 -5.64
N ILE A 183 -1.07 -18.62 -6.21
CA ILE A 183 0.36 -18.22 -6.17
C ILE A 183 0.49 -16.80 -6.73
N ASN A 184 1.29 -15.96 -6.08
CA ASN A 184 1.33 -14.55 -6.39
C ASN A 184 2.76 -14.00 -6.61
N TYR A 185 3.18 -13.97 -7.87
CA TYR A 185 4.50 -13.45 -8.25
C TYR A 185 4.66 -11.95 -8.03
N VAL A 186 3.58 -11.16 -8.12
CA VAL A 186 3.62 -9.73 -7.82
C VAL A 186 3.87 -9.51 -6.33
N LEU A 187 3.19 -10.27 -5.48
CA LEU A 187 3.45 -10.22 -4.04
C LEU A 187 4.88 -10.66 -3.71
N CYS A 188 5.40 -11.67 -4.40
CA CYS A 188 6.79 -12.10 -4.27
C CYS A 188 7.75 -10.96 -4.67
N SER A 189 7.53 -10.33 -5.83
CA SER A 189 8.40 -9.25 -6.33
C SER A 189 8.42 -8.04 -5.40
N VAL A 190 7.29 -7.68 -4.79
CA VAL A 190 7.25 -6.60 -3.80
C VAL A 190 8.07 -6.95 -2.55
N ASN A 191 8.02 -8.20 -2.08
CA ASN A 191 8.81 -8.61 -0.92
C ASN A 191 10.32 -8.69 -1.24
N ILE A 192 10.68 -9.07 -2.46
CA ILE A 192 12.06 -8.99 -2.96
C ILE A 192 12.53 -7.52 -3.00
N ALA A 193 11.72 -6.62 -3.53
CA ALA A 193 12.04 -5.19 -3.57
C ALA A 193 12.17 -4.60 -2.16
N LEU A 194 11.28 -4.97 -1.23
CA LEU A 194 11.34 -4.58 0.17
C LEU A 194 12.63 -5.09 0.84
N PHE A 195 12.97 -6.36 0.65
CA PHE A 195 14.20 -6.94 1.16
C PHE A 195 15.43 -6.22 0.61
N GLY A 196 15.54 -6.09 -0.71
CA GLY A 196 16.70 -5.48 -1.37
C GLY A 196 16.89 -4.01 -0.98
N SER A 197 15.84 -3.19 -1.05
CA SER A 197 15.91 -1.77 -0.70
C SER A 197 16.25 -1.54 0.78
N SER A 198 15.63 -2.29 1.69
CA SER A 198 15.91 -2.15 3.13
C SER A 198 17.30 -2.69 3.50
N ALA A 199 17.75 -3.80 2.91
CA ALA A 199 19.09 -4.33 3.13
C ALA A 199 20.17 -3.36 2.63
N TRP A 200 19.93 -2.72 1.48
CA TRP A 200 20.80 -1.66 0.95
C TRP A 200 20.94 -0.49 1.94
N HIS A 201 19.81 0.03 2.44
CA HIS A 201 19.80 1.09 3.45
C HIS A 201 20.50 0.68 4.75
N LEU A 202 20.24 -0.54 5.23
CA LEU A 202 20.86 -1.08 6.43
C LEU A 202 22.38 -1.19 6.26
N GLY A 203 22.86 -1.73 5.14
CA GLY A 203 24.28 -1.86 4.85
C GLY A 203 24.99 -0.51 4.79
N ARG A 204 24.40 0.49 4.12
CA ARG A 204 24.95 1.86 4.09
C ARG A 204 25.00 2.50 5.47
N LYS A 205 23.96 2.30 6.28
CA LYS A 205 23.90 2.85 7.64
C LYS A 205 24.91 2.21 8.58
N VAL A 206 25.03 0.87 8.55
CA VAL A 206 26.04 0.14 9.34
C VAL A 206 27.45 0.57 8.96
N LYS A 207 27.71 0.73 7.65
CA LYS A 207 29.00 1.23 7.18
C LYS A 207 29.31 2.62 7.75
N ALA A 208 28.35 3.54 7.67
CA ALA A 208 28.51 4.93 8.13
C ALA A 208 28.64 5.07 9.66
N ASP A 209 27.97 4.22 10.43
CA ASP A 209 27.93 4.35 11.90
C ASP A 209 29.05 3.58 12.60
N PHE A 210 29.55 2.49 12.00
CA PHE A 210 30.45 1.55 12.68
C PHE A 210 31.73 1.20 11.92
N LEU A 211 31.82 1.48 10.61
CA LEU A 211 32.94 1.05 9.76
C LEU A 211 33.66 2.21 9.04
N SER A 212 33.32 3.45 9.36
CA SER A 212 33.92 4.66 8.79
C SER A 212 34.53 5.56 9.84
#